data_AF-A0A2T1F5A2-F1
#
_entry.id   AF-A0A2T1F5A2-F1
#
_cell.length_a   1.000
_cell.length_b   1.000
_cell.length_c   1.000
_cell.angle_alpha   90.00
_cell.angle_beta   90.00
_cell.angle_gamma   90.00
#
_symmetry.space_group_name_H-M   'P 1'
#
loop_
_entity.id
_entity.type
_entity.pdbx_description
1 polymer ?
#
loop_
_entity_poly.entity_id
_entity_poly.type
_entity_poly.pdbx_seq_one_letter_code
_entity_poly.pdbx_strand_id
1 'polypeptide(L)'
;FQDVTTSSSSLIQNLIRRQICVPNESNRGFVIDKNFEASKNCYLMGPLVAGNIDGNFRVWHAESCQRIIGFSQNLAAALLRSEQLEVPSVTLAPEPESANVFMNVA
;
A
#
# COMPACT_ATOMS: atom_id res chain seq x y z
N PHE A 1 -15.70 1.59 -18.62
CA PHE A 1 -15.24 0.82 -17.45
C PHE A 1 -15.94 -0.51 -17.36
N GLN A 2 -15.16 -1.59 -17.23
CA GLN A 2 -15.65 -2.92 -16.88
C GLN A 2 -16.12 -2.93 -15.42
N ASP A 3 -17.11 -3.76 -15.09
CA ASP A 3 -17.46 -4.05 -13.70
C ASP A 3 -16.41 -5.01 -13.12
N VAL A 4 -15.72 -4.61 -12.04
CA VAL A 4 -14.64 -5.42 -11.44
C VAL A 4 -15.16 -6.69 -10.79
N THR A 5 -16.43 -6.70 -10.36
CA THR A 5 -17.08 -7.87 -9.73
C THR A 5 -17.33 -8.98 -10.75
N THR A 6 -17.50 -8.63 -12.02
CA THR A 6 -17.73 -9.58 -13.12
C THR A 6 -16.50 -9.73 -14.02
N SER A 7 -15.30 -9.36 -13.55
CA SER A 7 -14.09 -9.44 -14.36
C SER A 7 -13.69 -10.89 -14.66
N SER A 8 -13.26 -11.18 -15.89
CA SER A 8 -12.65 -12.47 -16.24
C SER A 8 -11.19 -12.61 -15.78
N SER A 9 -10.59 -11.54 -15.25
CA SER A 9 -9.22 -11.56 -14.75
C SER A 9 -9.14 -12.34 -13.45
N SER A 10 -8.35 -13.42 -13.46
CA SER A 10 -8.09 -14.23 -12.26
C SER A 10 -7.44 -13.42 -11.13
N LEU A 11 -6.62 -12.41 -11.45
CA LEU A 11 -6.04 -11.51 -10.47
C LEU A 11 -7.12 -10.70 -9.74
N ILE A 12 -8.00 -10.02 -10.49
CA ILE A 12 -9.08 -9.20 -9.93
C ILE A 12 -10.01 -10.04 -9.06
N GLN A 13 -10.40 -11.22 -9.55
CA GLN A 13 -11.22 -12.16 -8.79
C GLN A 13 -10.54 -12.63 -7.50
N ASN A 14 -9.22 -12.85 -7.52
CA ASN A 14 -8.49 -13.23 -6.30
C ASN A 14 -8.37 -12.07 -5.30
N LEU A 15 -8.18 -10.83 -5.75
CA LEU A 15 -8.14 -9.65 -4.88
C LEU A 15 -9.46 -9.48 -4.12
N ILE A 16 -10.59 -9.63 -4.82
CA ILE A 16 -11.94 -9.57 -4.23
C ILE A 16 -12.15 -10.76 -3.28
N ARG A 17 -11.94 -11.99 -3.76
CA ARG A 17 -12.21 -13.21 -2.98
C ARG A 17 -11.41 -13.28 -1.68
N ARG A 18 -10.18 -12.76 -1.69
CA ARG A 18 -9.30 -12.71 -0.51
C ARG A 18 -9.50 -11.46 0.35
N GLN A 19 -10.45 -10.58 0.00
CA GLN A 19 -10.71 -9.33 0.71
C GLN A 19 -9.48 -8.41 0.79
N ILE A 20 -8.57 -8.52 -0.18
CA ILE A 20 -7.39 -7.64 -0.28
C ILE A 20 -7.81 -6.29 -0.87
N CYS A 21 -8.79 -6.29 -1.77
CA CYS A 21 -9.39 -5.08 -2.33
C CYS A 21 -10.92 -5.23 -2.33
N VAL A 22 -11.62 -4.20 -1.87
CA VAL A 22 -13.09 -4.15 -1.82
C VAL A 22 -13.59 -3.30 -2.98
N PRO A 23 -14.46 -3.80 -3.88
CA PRO A 23 -15.05 -2.98 -4.93
C PRO A 23 -15.77 -1.76 -4.35
N ASN A 24 -15.64 -0.60 -4.99
CA ASN A 24 -16.38 0.60 -4.57
C ASN A 24 -17.84 0.56 -5.07
N GLU A 25 -18.66 1.52 -4.63
CA GLU A 25 -20.10 1.57 -4.94
C GLU A 25 -20.42 1.59 -6.44
N SER A 26 -19.49 2.08 -7.28
CA SER A 26 -19.67 2.10 -8.74
C SER A 26 -19.38 0.75 -9.41
N ASN A 27 -18.78 -0.20 -8.68
CA ASN A 27 -18.18 -1.43 -9.18
C ASN A 27 -17.14 -1.23 -10.31
N ARG A 28 -16.67 0.00 -10.57
CA ARG A 28 -15.69 0.28 -11.64
C ARG A 28 -14.25 0.20 -11.17
N GLY A 29 -14.03 0.22 -9.86
CA GLY A 29 -12.73 0.14 -9.22
C GLY A 29 -12.86 -0.34 -7.78
N PHE A 30 -11.78 -0.23 -7.03
CA PHE A 30 -11.70 -0.61 -5.63
C PHE A 30 -11.71 0.63 -4.74
N VAL A 31 -12.19 0.46 -3.51
CA VAL A 31 -12.05 1.46 -2.45
C VAL A 31 -10.56 1.64 -2.15
N ILE A 32 -10.14 2.90 -2.10
CA ILE A 32 -8.80 3.31 -1.69
C ILE A 32 -8.89 4.48 -0.71
N ASP A 33 -7.86 4.66 0.11
CA ASP A 33 -7.69 5.86 0.90
C ASP A 33 -7.09 7.03 0.07
N LYS A 34 -6.84 8.17 0.72
CA LYS A 34 -6.19 9.35 0.12
C LYS A 34 -4.76 9.11 -0.39
N ASN A 35 -4.13 8.00 0.02
CA ASN A 35 -2.79 7.59 -0.37
C ASN A 35 -2.80 6.48 -1.42
N PHE A 36 -3.98 6.17 -2.00
CA PHE A 36 -4.17 5.09 -2.98
C PHE A 36 -4.03 3.68 -2.38
N GLU A 37 -4.09 3.54 -1.06
CA GLU A 37 -3.97 2.26 -0.36
C GLU A 37 -5.35 1.59 -0.28
N ALA A 38 -5.46 0.36 -0.78
CA ALA A 38 -6.69 -0.45 -0.74
C ALA A 38 -6.72 -1.40 0.47
N SER A 39 -5.55 -1.85 0.91
CA SER A 39 -5.31 -2.59 2.15
C SER A 39 -3.85 -2.42 2.56
N LYS A 40 -3.48 -2.83 3.78
CA LYS A 40 -2.13 -2.62 4.33
C LYS A 40 -1.05 -3.03 3.31
N ASN A 41 -0.19 -2.08 2.94
CA ASN A 41 0.89 -2.21 1.97
C ASN A 41 0.46 -2.65 0.56
N CYS A 42 -0.81 -2.44 0.19
CA CYS A 42 -1.38 -2.73 -1.11
C CYS A 42 -1.96 -1.46 -1.73
N TYR A 43 -1.24 -0.91 -2.71
CA TYR A 43 -1.58 0.34 -3.38
C TYR A 43 -2.08 0.07 -4.80
N LEU A 44 -3.08 0.83 -5.24
CA LEU A 44 -3.70 0.68 -6.55
C LEU A 44 -3.53 1.94 -7.41
N MET A 45 -3.47 1.73 -8.73
CA MET A 45 -3.36 2.81 -9.71
C MET A 45 -4.02 2.38 -11.03
N GLY A 46 -4.06 3.29 -12.00
CA GLY A 46 -4.67 3.06 -13.30
C GLY A 46 -6.19 2.90 -13.21
N PRO A 47 -6.80 2.07 -14.08
CA PRO A 47 -8.25 1.87 -14.10
C PRO A 47 -8.85 1.36 -12.79
N LEU A 48 -8.07 0.68 -11.94
CA LEU A 48 -8.55 0.07 -10.70
C LEU A 48 -8.98 1.09 -9.64
N VAL A 49 -8.62 2.36 -9.78
CA VAL A 49 -9.02 3.44 -8.85
C VAL A 49 -10.28 4.20 -9.32
N ALA A 50 -10.88 3.80 -10.45
CA ALA A 50 -12.08 4.45 -10.98
C ALA A 50 -13.26 4.41 -10.00
N GLY A 51 -14.02 5.49 -9.91
CA GLY A 51 -15.19 5.61 -9.05
C GLY A 51 -14.92 6.12 -7.63
N ASN A 52 -13.65 6.36 -7.26
CA ASN A 52 -13.32 7.00 -5.99
C ASN A 52 -13.55 8.52 -6.05
N ILE A 53 -14.21 9.05 -5.03
CA ILE A 53 -14.57 10.45 -4.87
C ILE A 53 -14.24 10.86 -3.43
N ASP A 54 -13.19 11.66 -3.23
CA ASP A 54 -12.87 12.27 -1.94
C ASP A 54 -12.36 13.71 -2.14
N GLY A 55 -13.19 14.70 -1.80
CA GLY A 55 -12.87 16.12 -1.99
C GLY A 55 -12.49 16.47 -3.44
N ASN A 56 -11.20 16.83 -3.64
CA ASN A 56 -10.60 17.13 -4.95
C ASN A 56 -10.20 15.88 -5.74
N PHE A 57 -10.17 14.71 -5.10
CA PHE A 57 -9.83 13.44 -5.71
C PHE A 57 -11.09 12.84 -6.37
N ARG A 58 -11.23 13.07 -7.68
CA ARG A 58 -12.38 12.58 -8.47
C ARG A 58 -11.91 11.74 -9.65
N VAL A 59 -12.01 10.43 -9.52
CA VAL A 59 -11.50 9.50 -10.53
C VAL A 59 -12.64 8.96 -11.40
N TRP A 60 -13.04 9.71 -12.41
CA TRP A 60 -14.10 9.31 -13.35
C TRP A 60 -13.60 8.80 -14.71
N HIS A 61 -12.38 9.20 -15.10
CA HIS A 61 -11.73 8.80 -16.36
C HIS A 61 -10.32 8.28 -16.03
N ALA A 62 -10.26 7.15 -15.35
CA ALA A 62 -9.02 6.49 -14.95
C ALA A 62 -8.25 5.83 -16.11
N GLU A 63 -8.77 5.93 -17.35
CA GLU A 63 -8.14 5.41 -18.59
C GLU A 63 -7.31 6.50 -19.30
N SER A 64 -7.45 7.76 -18.91
CA SER A 64 -6.65 8.85 -19.49
C SER A 64 -5.20 8.69 -19.06
N CYS A 65 -4.30 8.40 -20.01
CA CYS A 65 -2.87 8.28 -19.74
C CYS A 65 -2.31 9.48 -18.97
N GLN A 66 -2.75 10.70 -19.31
CA GLN A 66 -2.33 11.90 -18.61
C GLN A 66 -2.77 11.94 -17.14
N ARG A 67 -3.99 11.49 -16.84
CA ARG A 67 -4.47 11.37 -15.45
C ARG A 67 -3.75 10.25 -14.71
N ILE A 68 -3.52 9.11 -15.35
CA ILE A 68 -2.76 8.01 -14.75
C ILE A 68 -1.35 8.51 -14.38
N ILE A 69 -0.65 9.17 -15.30
CA ILE A 69 0.69 9.72 -15.05
C ILE A 69 0.66 10.75 -13.92
N GLY A 70 -0.31 11.66 -13.92
CA GLY A 70 -0.45 12.66 -12.85
C GLY A 70 -0.71 12.02 -11.47
N PHE A 71 -1.59 11.03 -11.39
CA PHE A 71 -1.84 10.31 -10.13
C PHE A 71 -0.67 9.41 -9.72
N SER A 72 0.08 8.85 -10.66
CA SER A 72 1.29 8.09 -10.35
C SER A 72 2.33 8.92 -9.61
N GLN A 73 2.42 10.23 -9.86
CA GLN A 73 3.29 11.13 -9.07
C GLN A 73 2.82 11.26 -7.62
N ASN A 74 1.51 11.36 -7.40
CA ASN A 74 0.93 11.40 -6.06
C ASN A 74 1.14 10.07 -5.31
N LEU A 75 0.96 8.94 -6.01
CA LEU A 75 1.25 7.61 -5.47
C LEU A 75 2.73 7.46 -5.11
N ALA A 76 3.65 7.88 -5.97
CA ALA A 76 5.08 7.86 -5.67
C ALA A 76 5.41 8.64 -4.38
N ALA A 77 4.82 9.82 -4.22
CA ALA A 77 4.97 10.60 -2.99
C ALA A 77 4.37 9.90 -1.75
N ALA A 78 3.27 9.16 -1.91
CA ALA A 78 2.68 8.37 -0.83
C ALA A 78 3.57 7.19 -0.41
N LEU A 79 4.14 6.47 -1.37
CA LEU A 79 5.05 5.34 -1.11
C LEU A 79 6.30 5.79 -0.36
N LEU A 80 6.93 6.90 -0.76
CA LEU A 80 8.10 7.46 -0.08
C LEU A 80 7.82 7.85 1.39
N ARG A 81 6.58 8.25 1.71
CA ARG A 81 6.18 8.54 3.11
C ARG A 81 5.93 7.27 3.92
N SER A 82 5.44 6.20 3.28
CA SER A 82 5.12 4.94 3.94
C SER A 82 6.37 4.22 4.48
N GLU A 83 7.50 4.34 3.79
CA GLU A 83 8.80 3.76 4.18
C GLU A 83 9.37 4.36 5.48
N GLN A 84 8.86 5.50 5.93
CA GLN A 84 9.34 6.18 7.14
C GLN A 84 8.72 5.64 8.44
N LEU A 85 7.78 4.67 8.37
CA LEU A 85 7.00 4.20 9.52
C LEU A 85 7.42 2.84 10.11
N GLU A 86 8.39 2.13 9.52
CA GLU A 86 8.89 0.86 10.05
C GLU A 86 10.43 0.81 10.08
N VAL A 87 11.06 1.61 10.94
CA VAL A 87 12.38 1.25 11.49
C VAL A 87 12.17 0.99 12.97
N PRO A 88 12.13 -0.28 13.43
CA PRO A 88 12.28 -0.55 14.86
C PRO A 88 13.64 0.01 15.26
N SER A 89 13.66 0.94 16.21
CA SER A 89 14.88 1.36 16.88
C SER A 89 15.51 0.11 17.50
N VAL A 90 16.52 -0.45 16.84
CA VAL A 90 17.35 -1.51 17.42
C VAL A 90 18.10 -0.86 18.58
N THR A 91 17.58 -1.04 19.80
CA THR A 91 18.39 -0.81 20.99
C THR A 91 19.43 -1.91 21.01
N LEU A 92 20.66 -1.59 20.64
CA LEU A 92 21.80 -2.48 20.85
C LEU A 92 21.82 -2.79 22.36
N ALA A 93 21.65 -4.07 22.70
CA ALA A 93 21.88 -4.52 24.07
C ALA A 93 23.32 -4.14 24.43
N PRO A 94 23.58 -3.65 25.66
CA PRO A 94 24.95 -3.38 26.08
C PRO A 94 25.78 -4.66 25.96
N GLU A 95 26.95 -4.53 25.32
CA GLU A 95 27.97 -5.58 25.20
C GLU A 95 28.19 -6.25 26.56
N PRO A 96 28.28 -7.59 26.64
CA PRO A 96 28.59 -8.24 27.90
C PRO A 96 29.99 -7.80 28.34
N GLU A 97 30.09 -7.19 29.53
CA GLU A 97 31.36 -6.89 30.19
C GLU A 97 32.24 -8.15 30.17
N SER A 98 33.45 -8.00 29.65
CA SER A 98 34.45 -9.06 29.62
C SER A 98 34.65 -9.61 31.03
N ALA A 99 34.29 -10.87 31.23
CA ALA A 99 34.47 -11.59 32.48
C ALA A 99 35.95 -11.55 32.89
N ASN A 100 36.26 -10.84 33.97
CA ASN A 100 37.56 -10.92 34.62
C ASN A 100 37.75 -12.33 35.17
N VAL A 101 38.56 -13.13 34.47
CA VAL A 101 39.02 -14.44 34.95
C VAL A 101 40.07 -14.18 36.03
N PHE A 102 39.66 -14.24 37.30
CA PHE A 102 40.60 -14.28 38.43
C PHE A 102 41.25 -15.67 38.48
N MET A 103 42.53 -15.73 38.14
CA MET A 103 43.42 -16.85 38.46
C MET A 103 43.68 -16.84 39.98
N ASN A 104 43.09 -17.77 40.72
CA ASN A 104 43.55 -18.08 42.08
C ASN A 104 44.64 -19.15 41.98
N VAL A 105 45.87 -18.75 42.31
CA VAL A 105 46.96 -19.66 42.62
C VAL A 105 46.85 -20.01 44.10
N ALA A 106 46.68 -21.29 44.41
CA ALA A 106 46.83 -21.88 45.74
C ALA A 106 47.60 -23.20 45.60
#